data_AF-A0A7X5WNS0-F1
#
_entry.id   AF-A0A7X5WNS0-F1
#
_cell.length_a   1.000
_cell.length_b   1.000
_cell.length_c   1.000
_cell.angle_alpha   90.00
_cell.angle_beta   90.00
_cell.angle_gamma   90.00
#
_symmetry.space_group_name_H-M   'P 1'
#
loop_
_entity.id
_entity.type
_entity.pdbx_description
1 polymer ?
#
loop_
_entity_poly.entity_id
_entity_poly.type
_entity_poly.pdbx_seq_one_letter_code
_entity_poly.pdbx_strand_id
1 'polypeptide(L)'
;MTGIRLDAGARKALDVALGTAGAMGDERCGTEYVLFGIVATASGDLQEICNLFALDTMRIERAINALRGHRFEPGPDGAPDPPLSPR
;
A
#
# COMPACT_ATOMS: atom_id res chain seq x y z
N MET A 1 -12.54 9.40 -18.61
CA MET A 1 -11.58 8.81 -17.65
C MET A 1 -11.21 7.42 -18.15
N THR A 2 -10.05 7.26 -18.77
CA THR A 2 -9.53 5.94 -19.13
C THR A 2 -9.08 5.23 -17.85
N GLY A 3 -9.85 4.24 -17.41
CA GLY A 3 -9.51 3.45 -16.23
C GLY A 3 -8.22 2.67 -16.44
N ILE A 4 -7.34 2.64 -15.44
CA ILE A 4 -6.16 1.78 -15.45
C ILE A 4 -6.64 0.33 -15.40
N ARG A 5 -6.22 -0.47 -16.39
CA ARG A 5 -6.47 -1.91 -16.40
C ARG A 5 -5.39 -2.60 -15.56
N LEU A 6 -5.79 -3.22 -14.47
CA LEU A 6 -4.92 -4.03 -13.62
C LEU A 6 -4.91 -5.48 -14.11
N ASP A 7 -3.76 -6.14 -14.00
CA ASP A 7 -3.71 -7.60 -14.09
C ASP A 7 -4.35 -8.25 -12.85
N ALA A 8 -4.45 -9.59 -12.87
CA ALA A 8 -5.10 -10.34 -11.80
C ALA A 8 -4.36 -10.23 -10.45
N GLY A 9 -3.03 -10.18 -10.46
CA GLY A 9 -2.22 -10.06 -9.25
C GLY A 9 -2.39 -8.68 -8.61
N ALA A 10 -2.28 -7.63 -9.42
CA ALA A 10 -2.50 -6.24 -8.99
C ALA A 10 -3.94 -6.01 -8.50
N ARG A 11 -4.95 -6.60 -9.16
CA ARG A 11 -6.33 -6.56 -8.68
C ARG A 11 -6.46 -7.21 -7.31
N LYS A 12 -5.93 -8.42 -7.13
CA LYS A 12 -5.98 -9.15 -5.87
C LYS A 12 -5.29 -8.39 -4.74
N ALA A 13 -4.12 -7.82 -5.00
CA ALA A 13 -3.38 -7.00 -4.04
C ALA A 13 -4.21 -5.79 -3.59
N LEU A 14 -4.86 -5.09 -4.53
CA LEU A 14 -5.71 -3.95 -4.24
C LEU A 14 -6.96 -4.33 -3.43
N ASP A 15 -7.59 -5.46 -3.75
CA ASP A 15 -8.76 -5.94 -3.01
C ASP A 15 -8.38 -6.28 -1.56
N VAL A 16 -7.21 -6.88 -1.34
CA VAL A 16 -6.67 -7.11 0.02
C VAL A 16 -6.39 -5.79 0.73
N ALA A 17 -5.76 -4.82 0.05
CA ALA A 17 -5.47 -3.51 0.62
C ALA A 17 -6.74 -2.80 1.12
N LEU A 18 -7.79 -2.75 0.27
CA LEU A 18 -9.08 -2.15 0.61
C LEU A 18 -9.76 -2.88 1.77
N GLY A 19 -9.75 -4.21 1.74
CA GLY A 19 -10.31 -5.03 2.82
C GLY A 19 -9.61 -4.80 4.15
N THR A 20 -8.27 -4.69 4.15
CA THR A 20 -7.48 -4.44 5.36
C THR A 20 -7.69 -3.03 5.89
N ALA A 21 -7.74 -2.00 5.04
CA ALA A 21 -8.05 -0.63 5.47
C ALA A 21 -9.42 -0.56 6.16
N GLY A 22 -10.44 -1.17 5.54
CA GLY A 22 -11.79 -1.25 6.11
C GLY A 22 -11.83 -2.03 7.42
N ALA A 23 -11.14 -3.17 7.50
CA ALA A 23 -11.08 -3.98 8.72
C ALA A 23 -10.40 -3.25 9.89
N MET A 24 -9.42 -2.39 9.60
CA MET A 24 -8.77 -1.56 10.63
C MET A 24 -9.57 -0.30 10.96
N GLY A 25 -10.64 0.01 10.22
CA GLY A 25 -11.50 1.17 10.44
C GLY A 25 -11.01 2.49 9.84
N ASP A 26 -10.08 2.44 8.87
CA ASP A 26 -9.64 3.66 8.18
C ASP A 26 -10.59 4.02 7.02
N GLU A 27 -10.94 5.30 6.95
CA GLU A 27 -11.84 5.85 5.93
C GLU A 27 -11.22 5.87 4.53
N ARG A 28 -9.89 5.81 4.44
CA ARG A 28 -9.13 5.86 3.19
C ARG A 28 -8.09 4.75 3.14
N CYS A 29 -7.98 4.09 2.00
CA CYS A 29 -6.89 3.18 1.70
C CYS A 29 -5.66 3.99 1.26
N GLY A 30 -4.73 4.25 2.19
CA GLY A 30 -3.43 4.83 1.91
C GLY A 30 -2.46 3.87 1.22
N THR A 31 -1.26 4.37 0.88
CA THR A 31 -0.20 3.59 0.22
C THR A 31 0.33 2.44 1.07
N GLU A 32 0.25 2.57 2.39
CA GLU A 32 0.62 1.56 3.38
C GLU A 32 -0.25 0.30 3.27
N TYR A 33 -1.54 0.46 2.98
CA TYR A 33 -2.45 -0.65 2.73
C TYR A 33 -2.19 -1.29 1.37
N VAL A 34 -1.83 -0.50 0.36
CA VAL A 34 -1.42 -1.03 -0.94
C VAL A 34 -0.16 -1.89 -0.78
N LEU A 35 0.83 -1.43 -0.03
CA LEU A 35 2.03 -2.20 0.30
C LEU A 35 1.67 -3.49 1.07
N PHE A 36 0.77 -3.41 2.06
CA PHE A 36 0.27 -4.58 2.76
C PHE A 36 -0.34 -5.61 1.80
N GLY A 37 -1.22 -5.16 0.89
CA GLY A 37 -1.85 -6.03 -0.11
C GLY A 37 -0.86 -6.69 -1.06
N ILE A 38 0.15 -5.94 -1.51
CA ILE A 38 1.26 -6.44 -2.34
C ILE A 38 2.01 -7.57 -1.60
N VAL A 39 2.41 -7.35 -0.35
CA VAL A 39 3.14 -8.37 0.43
C VAL A 39 2.25 -9.56 0.81
N ALA A 40 1.00 -9.32 1.19
CA ALA A 40 0.05 -10.38 1.54
C ALA A 40 -0.31 -11.29 0.35
N THR A 41 -0.13 -10.81 -0.88
CA THR A 41 -0.43 -11.56 -2.11
C THR A 41 0.82 -11.85 -2.93
N ALA A 42 2.00 -11.66 -2.34
CA ALA A 42 3.28 -11.87 -3.00
C ALA A 42 3.40 -13.28 -3.56
N SER A 43 3.90 -13.36 -4.77
CA SER A 43 4.20 -14.61 -5.47
C SER A 43 5.32 -14.36 -6.48
N GLY A 44 6.01 -15.42 -6.91
CA GLY A 44 7.16 -15.32 -7.82
C GLY A 44 8.23 -14.36 -7.29
N ASP A 45 8.79 -13.54 -8.17
CA ASP A 45 9.87 -12.58 -7.89
C ASP A 45 9.56 -11.67 -6.67
N LEU A 46 8.29 -11.28 -6.49
CA LEU A 46 7.90 -10.44 -5.37
C LEU A 46 8.02 -11.18 -4.03
N GLN A 47 7.76 -12.49 -3.99
CA GLN A 47 7.97 -13.30 -2.80
C GLN A 47 9.47 -13.41 -2.47
N GLU A 48 10.33 -13.52 -3.50
CA GLU A 48 11.78 -13.50 -3.31
C GLU A 48 12.27 -12.17 -2.74
N ILE A 49 11.75 -11.05 -3.25
CA ILE A 49 12.02 -9.71 -2.71
C ILE A 49 11.57 -9.63 -1.24
N CYS A 50 10.37 -10.11 -0.92
CA CYS A 50 9.88 -10.10 0.46
C CYS A 50 10.82 -10.90 1.38
N ASN A 51 11.31 -12.06 0.92
CA ASN A 51 12.26 -12.87 1.67
C ASN A 51 13.60 -12.17 1.85
N LEU A 52 14.13 -11.54 0.80
CA LEU A 52 15.41 -10.81 0.83
C LEU A 52 15.41 -9.67 1.86
N PHE A 53 14.28 -8.97 1.99
CA PHE A 53 14.13 -7.87 2.94
C PHE A 53 13.48 -8.27 4.26
N ALA A 54 13.23 -9.56 4.49
CA ALA A 54 12.49 -10.08 5.64
C ALA A 54 11.18 -9.31 5.89
N LEU A 55 10.44 -9.05 4.81
CA LEU A 55 9.14 -8.40 4.81
C LEU A 55 8.03 -9.44 4.92
N ASP A 56 7.14 -9.22 5.89
CA ASP A 56 5.94 -10.00 6.09
C ASP A 56 4.78 -9.06 6.48
N THR A 57 3.56 -9.60 6.45
CA THR A 57 2.34 -8.84 6.74
C THR A 57 2.31 -8.31 8.17
N MET A 58 2.85 -9.06 9.15
CA MET A 58 2.91 -8.65 10.55
C MET A 58 3.80 -7.41 10.74
N ARG A 59 4.95 -7.35 10.05
CA ARG A 59 5.84 -6.18 10.10
C ARG A 59 5.17 -4.94 9.51
N ILE A 60 4.45 -5.10 8.40
CA ILE A 60 3.72 -3.99 7.77
C ILE A 60 2.56 -3.55 8.66
N GLU A 61 1.78 -4.47 9.21
CA GLU A 61 0.70 -4.15 10.15
C GLU A 61 1.20 -3.36 11.36
N ARG A 62 2.36 -3.75 11.92
CA ARG A 62 3.02 -2.97 12.98
C ARG A 62 3.40 -1.56 12.52
N ALA A 63 3.90 -1.42 11.30
CA ALA A 63 4.24 -0.12 10.73
C ALA A 63 2.99 0.75 10.51
N ILE A 64 1.91 0.18 9.98
CA ILE A 64 0.61 0.87 9.81
C ILE A 64 0.11 1.38 11.17
N ASN A 65 0.12 0.54 12.19
CA ASN A 65 -0.29 0.93 13.54
C ASN A 65 0.58 2.06 14.12
N ALA A 66 1.89 2.07 13.83
CA ALA A 66 2.76 3.17 14.24
C ALA A 66 2.44 4.47 13.48
N LEU A 67 2.12 4.40 12.19
CA LEU A 67 1.77 5.54 11.35
C LEU A 67 0.43 6.17 11.72
N ARG A 68 -0.53 5.41 12.24
CA ARG A 68 -1.85 5.94 12.67
C ARG A 68 -1.75 7.04 13.72
N GLY A 69 -0.68 7.08 14.51
CA GLY A 69 -0.39 8.16 15.47
C GLY A 69 0.28 9.40 14.84
N HIS A 70 0.78 9.27 13.61
CA HIS A 70 1.45 10.31 12.84
C HIS A 70 0.62 10.58 11.57
N ARG A 71 -0.58 11.16 11.72
CA ARG A 71 -1.33 11.62 10.55
C ARG A 71 -0.43 12.55 9.75
N PHE A 72 -0.15 12.14 8.52
CA PHE A 72 0.36 13.05 7.51
C PHE A 72 -0.77 14.06 7.26
N GLU A 73 -0.60 15.27 7.80
CA GLU A 73 -1.45 16.40 7.41
C GLU A 73 -1.31 16.53 5.89
N PRO A 74 -2.38 16.32 5.11
CA PRO A 74 -2.30 16.57 3.69
C PRO A 74 -1.80 17.99 3.51
N GLY A 75 -0.77 18.16 2.67
CA GLY A 75 -0.36 19.50 2.24
C GLY A 75 -1.59 20.26 1.73
N PRO A 76 -1.60 21.60 1.82
CA PRO A 76 -2.76 22.40 1.44
C PRO A 76 -3.32 21.92 0.09
N ASP A 77 -4.64 21.72 0.04
CA ASP A 77 -5.34 21.24 -1.16
C ASP A 77 -4.86 22.03 -2.39
N GLY A 78 -4.33 21.30 -3.38
CA GLY A 78 -3.80 21.89 -4.62
C GLY A 78 -2.29 22.11 -4.66
N ALA A 79 -1.52 21.72 -3.63
CA ALA A 79 -0.07 21.61 -3.75
C ALA A 79 0.28 20.61 -4.88
N PRO A 80 1.08 21.01 -5.90
CA PRO A 80 1.48 20.09 -6.95
C PRO A 80 2.29 18.95 -6.32
N ASP A 81 2.01 17.72 -6.74
CA ASP A 81 2.85 16.59 -6.38
C ASP A 81 4.30 16.93 -6.72
N PRO A 82 5.26 16.61 -5.83
CA PRO A 82 6.67 16.78 -6.16
C PRO A 82 6.96 16.03 -7.46
N PRO A 83 7.80 16.58 -8.34
CA PRO A 83 8.13 15.93 -9.61
C PRO A 83 8.67 14.53 -9.33
N LEU A 84 8.23 13.57 -10.14
CA LEU A 84 8.72 12.20 -10.04
C LEU A 84 10.25 12.19 -10.12
N SER A 85 10.87 11.31 -9.34
CA SER A 85 12.30 11.05 -9.41
C SER A 85 12.71 10.80 -10.88
N PRO A 86 13.83 11.36 -11.35
CA PRO A 86 14.36 11.02 -12.67
C PRO A 86 14.51 9.50 -12.78
N ARG A 87 14.07 8.95 -13.92
CA ARG A 87 14.27 7.53 -14.25
C ARG A 87 15.67 7.28 -14.78
#